data_AF-A0A2N3L383-F1
#
_entry.id   AF-A0A2N3L383-F1
#
_cell.length_a   1.000
_cell.length_b   1.000
_cell.length_c   1.000
_cell.angle_alpha   90.00
_cell.angle_beta   90.00
_cell.angle_gamma   90.00
#
_symmetry.space_group_name_H-M   'P 1'
#
loop_
_entity.id
_entity.type
_entity.pdbx_description
1 polymer ?
#
loop_
_entity_poly.entity_id
_entity_poly.type
_entity_poly.pdbx_seq_one_letter_code
_entity_poly.pdbx_strand_id
1 'polypeptide(L)'
;MRKREVREFIRFGQQIRMLQNFEPDHPTHLLHLTVHGIRDFLETNSYLVTLKVSDDILELLGDIEADGRKSLTSDDAEKIGFLYRTLFRVIKAEVSEDIVWSFTEKRLGVEKLREDVSALFAEGVFSSLPQDTRFDFSEAGKCISFERPTAAAFHLMRGLEAFIRHFYVVSVRRGRLKDNNWFRIVQHMSDKKVLDKSVCNHLQHIRDNFRNPTAHPDKFYDIEEAQDLFSLTVEVANRLVGHEKWSNA
;
A
#
# COMPACT_ATOMS: atom_id res chain seq x y z
N MET A 1 -0.01 -8.53 -1.83
CA MET A 1 1.36 -7.98 -1.97
C MET A 1 2.04 -8.06 -0.62
N ARG A 2 3.34 -8.42 -0.57
CA ARG A 2 4.15 -8.38 0.65
C ARG A 2 5.01 -7.11 0.61
N LYS A 3 5.00 -6.32 1.69
CA LYS A 3 5.94 -5.20 1.85
C LYS A 3 7.29 -5.78 2.24
N ARG A 4 8.35 -5.42 1.51
CA ARG A 4 9.74 -5.80 1.81
C ARG A 4 10.60 -4.56 1.74
N GLU A 5 11.57 -4.45 2.63
CA GLU A 5 12.44 -3.29 2.66
C GLU A 5 13.70 -3.56 1.84
N VAL A 6 14.09 -2.62 0.97
CA VAL A 6 15.27 -2.77 0.11
C VAL A 6 16.54 -3.08 0.91
N ARG A 7 16.64 -2.58 2.14
CA ARG A 7 17.77 -2.85 3.05
C ARG A 7 17.96 -4.35 3.35
N GLU A 8 16.89 -5.14 3.35
CA GLU A 8 16.96 -6.58 3.60
C GLU A 8 17.67 -7.30 2.46
N PHE A 9 17.37 -6.92 1.21
CA PHE A 9 18.06 -7.45 0.03
C PHE A 9 19.54 -7.06 -0.01
N ILE A 10 19.87 -5.83 0.42
CA ILE A 10 21.26 -5.37 0.53
C ILE A 10 22.03 -6.20 1.56
N ARG A 11 21.45 -6.37 2.77
CA ARG A 11 22.04 -7.20 3.83
C ARG A 11 22.25 -8.63 3.36
N PHE A 12 21.25 -9.20 2.70
CA PHE A 12 21.33 -10.53 2.12
C PHE A 12 22.47 -10.65 1.10
N GLY A 13 22.59 -9.70 0.17
CA GLY A 13 23.68 -9.66 -0.80
C GLY A 13 25.07 -9.53 -0.15
N GLN A 14 25.19 -8.78 0.95
CA GLN A 14 26.43 -8.70 1.72
C GLN A 14 26.79 -10.05 2.35
N GLN A 15 25.83 -10.78 2.91
CA GLN A 15 26.05 -12.10 3.49
C GLN A 15 26.45 -13.13 2.42
N ILE A 16 25.81 -13.11 1.25
CA ILE A 16 26.21 -13.93 0.10
C ILE A 16 27.64 -13.61 -0.33
N ARG A 17 28.02 -12.34 -0.35
CA ARG A 17 29.40 -11.93 -0.67
C ARG A 17 30.41 -12.37 0.40
N MET A 18 30.05 -12.35 1.68
CA MET A 18 30.91 -12.87 2.74
C MET A 18 31.13 -14.37 2.60
N LEU A 19 30.05 -15.12 2.30
CA LEU A 19 30.11 -16.56 2.03
C LEU A 19 30.83 -16.90 0.70
N GLN A 20 30.99 -15.95 -0.21
CA GLN A 20 31.77 -16.16 -1.43
C GLN A 20 33.28 -16.01 -1.20
N ASN A 21 33.69 -15.14 -0.28
CA ASN A 21 35.08 -14.70 -0.10
C ASN A 21 35.67 -15.16 1.23
N PHE A 22 35.21 -16.29 1.77
CA PHE A 22 35.86 -16.89 2.93
C PHE A 22 37.15 -17.59 2.49
N GLU A 23 38.10 -17.67 3.42
CA GLU A 23 39.40 -18.28 3.20
C GLU A 23 39.58 -19.46 4.18
N PRO A 24 40.56 -20.35 3.94
CA PRO A 24 41.08 -21.20 5.00
C PRO A 24 41.44 -20.36 6.24
N ASP A 25 41.36 -20.96 7.43
CA ASP A 25 41.55 -20.29 8.73
C ASP A 25 40.45 -19.27 9.11
N HIS A 26 39.43 -19.06 8.29
CA HIS A 26 38.31 -18.19 8.65
C HIS A 26 37.57 -18.74 9.89
N PRO A 27 37.18 -17.88 10.86
CA PRO A 27 36.48 -18.33 12.05
C PRO A 27 35.10 -18.93 11.73
N THR A 28 34.86 -20.14 12.21
CA THR A 28 33.60 -20.90 11.95
C THR A 28 32.37 -20.15 12.44
N HIS A 29 32.44 -19.55 13.64
CA HIS A 29 31.33 -18.78 14.21
C HIS A 29 30.87 -17.59 13.34
N LEU A 30 31.78 -16.94 12.59
CA LEU A 30 31.40 -15.84 11.69
C LEU A 30 30.65 -16.34 10.47
N LEU A 31 31.03 -17.50 9.94
CA LEU A 31 30.31 -18.16 8.86
C LEU A 31 28.95 -18.64 9.33
N HIS A 32 28.87 -19.20 10.54
CA HIS A 32 27.61 -19.62 11.14
C HIS A 32 26.63 -18.43 11.23
N LEU A 33 27.06 -17.29 11.76
CA LEU A 33 26.25 -16.06 11.79
C LEU A 33 25.83 -15.57 10.39
N THR A 34 26.74 -15.67 9.42
CA THR A 34 26.47 -15.27 8.02
C THR A 34 25.40 -16.15 7.39
N VAL A 35 25.53 -17.47 7.55
CA VAL A 35 24.61 -18.46 6.96
C VAL A 35 23.26 -18.45 7.66
N HIS A 36 23.19 -18.25 8.98
CA HIS A 36 21.91 -18.02 9.67
C HIS A 36 21.18 -16.79 9.12
N GLY A 37 21.90 -15.69 8.89
CA GLY A 37 21.28 -14.51 8.29
C GLY A 37 20.79 -14.72 6.85
N ILE A 38 21.49 -15.55 6.07
CA ILE A 38 21.01 -16.02 4.75
C ILE A 38 19.74 -16.84 4.93
N ARG A 39 19.75 -17.83 5.82
CA ARG A 39 18.63 -18.71 6.12
C ARG A 39 17.38 -17.94 6.54
N ASP A 40 17.51 -17.00 7.47
CA ASP A 40 16.41 -16.13 7.94
C ASP A 40 15.77 -15.36 6.79
N PHE A 41 16.59 -14.82 5.88
CA PHE A 41 16.09 -14.15 4.67
C PHE A 41 15.37 -15.14 3.75
N LEU A 42 15.93 -16.32 3.51
CA LEU A 42 15.31 -17.34 2.64
C LEU A 42 13.96 -17.81 3.19
N GLU A 43 13.88 -18.05 4.49
CA GLU A 43 12.66 -18.46 5.19
C GLU A 43 11.59 -17.36 5.12
N THR A 44 11.94 -16.13 5.47
CA THR A 44 11.04 -14.95 5.41
C THR A 44 10.49 -14.73 4.00
N ASN A 45 11.31 -15.00 2.99
CA ASN A 45 10.96 -14.78 1.59
C ASN A 45 10.40 -16.02 0.89
N SER A 46 10.29 -17.16 1.59
CA SER A 46 9.72 -18.42 1.10
C SER A 46 10.52 -19.06 -0.06
N TYR A 47 11.84 -18.89 -0.08
CA TYR A 47 12.76 -19.53 -1.03
C TYR A 47 13.13 -20.95 -0.55
N LEU A 48 12.17 -21.87 -0.61
CA LEU A 48 12.25 -23.18 0.06
C LEU A 48 13.36 -24.08 -0.50
N VAL A 49 13.66 -24.01 -1.80
CA VAL A 49 14.71 -24.87 -2.39
C VAL A 49 16.09 -24.35 -2.00
N THR A 50 16.30 -23.03 -2.02
CA THR A 50 17.56 -22.43 -1.54
C THR A 50 17.73 -22.63 -0.04
N LEU A 51 16.65 -22.56 0.74
CA LEU A 51 16.66 -22.75 2.19
C LEU A 51 17.31 -24.09 2.57
N LYS A 52 16.95 -25.17 1.87
CA LYS A 52 17.54 -26.49 2.11
C LYS A 52 19.07 -26.50 1.92
N VAL A 53 19.57 -25.83 0.88
CA VAL A 53 21.02 -25.75 0.66
C VAL A 53 21.71 -24.93 1.76
N SER A 54 21.03 -23.92 2.32
CA SER A 54 21.57 -23.20 3.47
C SER A 54 21.61 -24.06 4.75
N ASP A 55 20.63 -24.95 4.93
CA ASP A 55 20.63 -25.92 6.04
C ASP A 55 21.80 -26.91 5.90
N ASP A 56 22.09 -27.40 4.68
CA ASP A 56 23.24 -28.28 4.41
C ASP A 56 24.59 -27.59 4.80
N ILE A 57 24.70 -26.27 4.60
CA ILE A 57 25.90 -25.51 5.02
C ILE A 57 25.97 -25.39 6.54
N LEU A 58 24.83 -25.16 7.20
CA LEU A 58 24.78 -25.08 8.67
C LEU A 58 25.11 -26.41 9.32
N GLU A 59 24.65 -27.53 8.76
CA GLU A 59 24.99 -28.87 9.24
C GLU A 59 26.51 -29.10 9.18
N LEU A 60 27.13 -28.80 8.03
CA LEU A 60 28.59 -28.90 7.89
C LEU A 60 29.35 -28.01 8.88
N LEU A 61 28.89 -26.78 9.11
CA LEU A 61 29.50 -25.88 10.10
C LEU A 61 29.33 -26.40 11.52
N GLY A 62 28.17 -26.99 11.84
CA GLY A 62 27.88 -27.62 13.13
C GLY A 62 28.82 -28.81 13.40
N ASP A 63 29.07 -29.65 12.41
CA ASP A 63 30.01 -30.77 12.50
C ASP A 63 31.43 -30.29 12.79
N ILE A 64 31.89 -29.23 12.11
CA ILE A 64 33.22 -28.63 12.35
C ILE A 64 33.34 -28.11 13.78
N GLU A 65 32.32 -27.43 14.29
CA GLU A 65 32.31 -26.92 15.67
C GLU A 65 32.23 -28.05 16.71
N ALA A 66 31.49 -29.13 16.42
CA ALA A 66 31.39 -30.32 17.26
C ALA A 66 32.74 -31.05 17.41
N ASP A 67 33.58 -31.00 16.37
CA ASP A 67 34.98 -31.47 16.40
C ASP A 67 35.91 -30.57 17.25
N GLY A 68 35.39 -29.48 17.83
CA GLY A 68 36.15 -28.51 18.61
C GLY A 68 37.01 -27.57 17.78
N ARG A 69 36.85 -27.56 16.45
CA ARG A 69 37.60 -26.70 15.53
C ARG A 69 36.97 -25.30 15.47
N LYS A 70 37.81 -24.27 15.60
CA LYS A 70 37.38 -22.85 15.57
C LYS A 70 37.58 -22.17 14.22
N SER A 71 38.27 -22.84 13.30
CA SER A 71 38.64 -22.33 12.00
C SER A 71 38.55 -23.42 10.93
N LEU A 72 38.33 -23.01 9.69
CA LEU A 72 38.22 -23.92 8.56
C LEU A 72 39.57 -24.50 8.14
N THR A 73 39.60 -25.78 7.83
CA THR A 73 40.66 -26.41 7.05
C THR A 73 40.44 -26.17 5.56
N SER A 74 41.45 -26.49 4.73
CA SER A 74 41.31 -26.41 3.26
C SER A 74 40.22 -27.35 2.71
N ASP A 75 40.02 -28.53 3.33
CA ASP A 75 38.97 -29.47 2.92
C ASP A 75 37.57 -28.95 3.28
N ASP A 76 37.40 -28.38 4.47
CA ASP A 76 36.14 -27.72 4.85
C ASP A 76 35.83 -26.57 3.89
N ALA A 77 36.85 -25.80 3.52
CA ALA A 77 36.71 -24.69 2.59
C ALA A 77 36.27 -25.14 1.20
N GLU A 78 36.81 -26.26 0.71
CA GLU A 78 36.39 -26.83 -0.57
C GLU A 78 34.92 -27.28 -0.56
N LYS A 79 34.51 -27.96 0.53
CA LYS A 79 33.12 -28.42 0.75
C LYS A 79 32.14 -27.26 0.84
N ILE A 80 32.43 -26.26 1.68
CA ILE A 80 31.61 -25.04 1.80
C ILE A 80 31.56 -24.31 0.45
N GLY A 81 32.69 -24.24 -0.27
CA GLY A 81 32.75 -23.63 -1.60
C GLY A 81 31.86 -24.35 -2.62
N PHE A 82 31.77 -25.68 -2.56
CA PHE A 82 30.83 -26.47 -3.38
C PHE A 82 29.37 -26.19 -3.03
N LEU A 83 29.03 -26.18 -1.73
CA LEU A 83 27.68 -25.87 -1.28
C LEU A 83 27.28 -24.44 -1.62
N TYR A 84 28.18 -23.46 -1.48
CA TYR A 84 27.97 -22.08 -1.91
C TYR A 84 27.65 -21.99 -3.41
N ARG A 85 28.42 -22.67 -4.28
CA ARG A 85 28.13 -22.69 -5.73
C ARG A 85 26.75 -23.28 -6.02
N THR A 86 26.36 -24.31 -5.26
CA THR A 86 25.02 -24.91 -5.35
C THR A 86 23.95 -23.92 -4.90
N LEU A 87 24.12 -23.29 -3.74
CA LEU A 87 23.23 -22.27 -3.19
C LEU A 87 23.03 -21.13 -4.17
N PHE A 88 24.12 -20.60 -4.73
CA PHE A 88 24.09 -19.49 -5.67
C PHE A 88 23.39 -19.84 -6.99
N ARG A 89 23.54 -21.09 -7.47
CA ARG A 89 22.83 -21.56 -8.65
C ARG A 89 21.33 -21.67 -8.39
N VAL A 90 20.94 -22.24 -7.24
CA VAL A 90 19.54 -22.45 -6.89
C VAL A 90 18.84 -21.11 -6.64
N ILE A 91 19.46 -20.20 -5.89
CA ILE A 91 18.86 -18.90 -5.61
C ILE A 91 18.68 -18.07 -6.88
N LYS A 92 19.63 -18.12 -7.81
CA LYS A 92 19.50 -17.42 -9.09
C LYS A 92 18.29 -17.94 -9.88
N ALA A 93 17.99 -19.23 -9.79
CA ALA A 93 16.84 -19.84 -10.43
C ALA A 93 15.51 -19.56 -9.69
N GLU A 94 15.52 -19.54 -8.36
CA GLU A 94 14.30 -19.21 -7.60
C GLU A 94 13.96 -17.71 -7.70
N VAL A 95 14.95 -16.83 -7.63
CA VAL A 95 14.75 -15.37 -7.68
C VAL A 95 14.45 -14.88 -9.10
N SER A 96 14.78 -15.63 -10.15
CA SER A 96 14.46 -15.18 -11.53
C SER A 96 12.97 -15.03 -11.80
N GLU A 97 12.12 -15.67 -10.99
CA GLU A 97 10.66 -15.56 -11.06
C GLU A 97 10.09 -14.40 -10.24
N ASP A 98 10.91 -13.76 -9.40
CA ASP A 98 10.47 -12.68 -8.52
C ASP A 98 10.47 -11.32 -9.21
N ILE A 99 9.35 -10.61 -9.09
CA ILE A 99 9.17 -9.25 -9.64
C ILE A 99 8.99 -8.25 -8.50
N VAL A 100 9.82 -7.20 -8.51
CA VAL A 100 9.70 -6.08 -7.57
C VAL A 100 8.92 -4.95 -8.24
N TRP A 101 7.83 -4.54 -7.60
CA TRP A 101 7.08 -3.35 -7.99
C TRP A 101 7.57 -2.15 -7.19
N SER A 102 7.80 -1.04 -7.89
CA SER A 102 8.06 0.25 -7.27
C SER A 102 6.93 1.21 -7.62
N PHE A 103 6.64 2.13 -6.71
CA PHE A 103 5.67 3.18 -6.96
C PHE A 103 6.35 4.30 -7.74
N THR A 104 5.66 4.79 -8.76
CA THR A 104 6.03 6.03 -9.46
C THR A 104 5.54 7.22 -8.64
N GLU A 105 6.22 8.36 -8.79
CA GLU A 105 5.75 9.60 -8.17
C GLU A 105 4.36 9.98 -8.66
N LYS A 106 3.62 10.67 -7.80
CA LYS A 106 2.25 11.14 -7.99
C LYS A 106 2.18 12.59 -7.50
N ARG A 107 1.21 13.37 -7.99
CA ARG A 107 0.98 14.75 -7.50
C ARG A 107 0.60 14.74 -6.02
N LEU A 108 -0.19 13.74 -5.61
CA LEU A 108 -0.48 13.47 -4.21
C LEU A 108 0.60 12.54 -3.64
N GLY A 109 1.04 12.80 -2.41
CA GLY A 109 2.07 11.98 -1.77
C GLY A 109 1.66 10.50 -1.66
N VAL A 110 2.41 9.60 -2.31
CA VAL A 110 2.09 8.16 -2.38
C VAL A 110 1.97 7.52 -1.00
N GLU A 111 2.83 7.92 -0.06
CA GLU A 111 2.74 7.45 1.33
C GLU A 111 1.40 7.83 1.96
N LYS A 112 0.96 9.09 1.81
CA LYS A 112 -0.33 9.56 2.32
C LYS A 112 -1.48 8.81 1.66
N LEU A 113 -1.47 8.67 0.33
CA LEU A 113 -2.48 7.91 -0.40
C LEU A 113 -2.62 6.46 0.08
N ARG A 114 -1.51 5.83 0.50
CA ARG A 114 -1.47 4.41 0.86
C ARG A 114 -1.73 4.13 2.34
N GLU A 115 -1.15 4.94 3.23
CA GLU A 115 -1.09 4.66 4.68
C GLU A 115 -1.86 5.69 5.51
N ASP A 116 -1.92 6.95 5.07
CA ASP A 116 -2.52 8.04 5.83
C ASP A 116 -3.29 9.00 4.92
N VAL A 117 -4.43 8.51 4.42
CA VAL A 117 -5.30 9.30 3.55
C VAL A 117 -5.87 10.52 4.30
N SER A 118 -5.92 10.46 5.64
CA SER A 118 -6.46 11.52 6.48
C SER A 118 -5.65 12.80 6.37
N ALA A 119 -4.33 12.69 6.17
CA ALA A 119 -3.41 13.82 5.96
C ALA A 119 -3.62 14.56 4.63
N LEU A 120 -4.52 14.09 3.76
CA LEU A 120 -4.94 14.79 2.56
C LEU A 120 -6.17 15.67 2.79
N PHE A 121 -6.85 15.54 3.94
CA PHE A 121 -7.99 16.36 4.33
C PHE A 121 -7.58 17.51 5.26
N ALA A 122 -8.48 18.47 5.48
CA ALA A 122 -8.29 19.43 6.57
C ALA A 122 -8.36 18.70 7.93
N GLU A 123 -7.74 19.29 8.94
CA GLU A 123 -7.61 18.69 10.28
C GLU A 123 -8.97 18.25 10.85
N GLY A 124 -9.04 17.02 11.34
CA GLY A 124 -10.26 16.44 11.95
C GLY A 124 -11.40 16.09 10.98
N VAL A 125 -11.35 16.54 9.72
CA VAL A 125 -12.42 16.28 8.74
C VAL A 125 -12.56 14.80 8.46
N PHE A 126 -11.48 14.13 8.07
CA PHE A 126 -11.54 12.71 7.71
C PHE A 126 -12.10 11.86 8.85
N SER A 127 -11.65 12.09 10.08
CA SER A 127 -12.11 11.37 11.29
C SER A 127 -13.59 11.60 11.60
N SER A 128 -14.13 12.74 11.18
CA SER A 128 -15.55 13.07 11.35
C SER A 128 -16.43 12.38 10.30
N LEU A 129 -15.90 11.97 9.15
CA LEU A 129 -16.68 11.30 8.11
C LEU A 129 -17.25 9.96 8.61
N PRO A 130 -18.44 9.55 8.13
CA PRO A 130 -18.98 8.21 8.38
C PRO A 130 -18.00 7.09 8.00
N GLN A 131 -18.11 5.94 8.68
CA GLN A 131 -17.16 4.84 8.50
C GLN A 131 -17.10 4.31 7.06
N ASP A 132 -18.24 4.17 6.39
CA ASP A 132 -18.34 3.76 4.99
C ASP A 132 -17.68 4.77 4.04
N THR A 133 -17.90 6.05 4.30
CA THR A 133 -17.25 7.16 3.57
C THR A 133 -15.74 7.11 3.74
N ARG A 134 -15.23 6.98 4.97
CA ARG A 134 -13.78 6.86 5.24
C ARG A 134 -13.18 5.67 4.53
N PHE A 135 -13.87 4.52 4.56
CA PHE A 135 -13.43 3.33 3.86
C PHE A 135 -13.27 3.59 2.35
N ASP A 136 -14.27 4.21 1.72
CA ASP A 136 -14.20 4.53 0.29
C ASP A 136 -13.08 5.49 -0.09
N PHE A 137 -12.87 6.56 0.68
CA PHE A 137 -11.74 7.47 0.44
C PHE A 137 -10.38 6.79 0.64
N SER A 138 -10.24 5.92 1.64
CA SER A 138 -9.02 5.12 1.85
C SER A 138 -8.75 4.16 0.68
N GLU A 139 -9.78 3.46 0.19
CA GLU A 139 -9.63 2.57 -0.96
C GLU A 139 -9.32 3.36 -2.24
N ALA A 140 -9.93 4.54 -2.44
CA ALA A 140 -9.57 5.42 -3.55
C ALA A 140 -8.09 5.82 -3.51
N GLY A 141 -7.56 6.19 -2.33
CA GLY A 141 -6.14 6.52 -2.15
C GLY A 141 -5.22 5.37 -2.54
N LYS A 142 -5.54 4.14 -2.10
CA LYS A 142 -4.82 2.93 -2.52
C LYS A 142 -4.91 2.71 -4.02
N CYS A 143 -6.09 2.83 -4.62
CA CYS A 143 -6.27 2.69 -6.06
C CYS A 143 -5.39 3.68 -6.85
N ILE A 144 -5.30 4.94 -6.41
CA ILE A 144 -4.40 5.93 -7.03
C ILE A 144 -2.94 5.49 -6.85
N SER A 145 -2.55 5.03 -5.66
CA SER A 145 -1.20 4.54 -5.39
C SER A 145 -0.81 3.38 -6.31
N PHE A 146 -1.76 2.49 -6.64
CA PHE A 146 -1.54 1.31 -7.49
C PHE A 146 -1.91 1.54 -8.97
N GLU A 147 -2.04 2.80 -9.41
CA GLU A 147 -2.36 3.15 -10.81
C GLU A 147 -3.64 2.46 -11.33
N ARG A 148 -4.69 2.45 -10.49
CA ARG A 148 -6.04 1.99 -10.82
C ARG A 148 -7.03 3.16 -10.85
N PRO A 149 -6.87 4.11 -11.79
CA PRO A 149 -7.62 5.37 -11.80
C PRO A 149 -9.13 5.23 -11.89
N THR A 150 -9.64 4.34 -12.76
CA THR A 150 -11.09 4.12 -12.87
C THR A 150 -11.68 3.55 -11.57
N ALA A 151 -10.98 2.61 -10.92
CA ALA A 151 -11.41 2.08 -9.63
C ALA A 151 -11.41 3.15 -8.53
N ALA A 152 -10.39 4.03 -8.52
CA ALA A 152 -10.36 5.18 -7.62
C ALA A 152 -11.59 6.08 -7.82
N ALA A 153 -11.93 6.40 -9.07
CA ALA A 153 -13.11 7.20 -9.38
C ALA A 153 -14.42 6.55 -8.87
N PHE A 154 -14.58 5.23 -8.99
CA PHE A 154 -15.72 4.50 -8.43
C PHE A 154 -15.81 4.65 -6.90
N HIS A 155 -14.70 4.44 -6.20
CA HIS A 155 -14.64 4.61 -4.74
C HIS A 155 -14.95 6.06 -4.31
N LEU A 156 -14.38 7.05 -4.99
CA LEU A 156 -14.64 8.47 -4.70
C LEU A 156 -16.11 8.84 -4.90
N MET A 157 -16.72 8.41 -6.00
CA MET A 157 -18.14 8.71 -6.28
C MET A 157 -19.08 8.00 -5.31
N ARG A 158 -18.76 6.74 -4.95
CA ARG A 158 -19.52 5.98 -3.96
C ARG A 158 -19.44 6.61 -2.57
N GLY A 159 -18.22 6.91 -2.11
CA GLY A 159 -17.98 7.52 -0.80
C GLY A 159 -18.60 8.91 -0.68
N LEU A 160 -18.44 9.75 -1.71
CA LEU A 160 -19.03 11.08 -1.71
C LEU A 160 -20.57 11.03 -1.76
N GLU A 161 -21.18 10.14 -2.55
CA GLU A 161 -22.64 9.98 -2.57
C GLU A 161 -23.18 9.54 -1.20
N ALA A 162 -22.52 8.57 -0.54
CA ALA A 162 -22.86 8.14 0.81
C ALA A 162 -22.75 9.30 1.82
N PHE A 163 -21.66 10.08 1.74
CA PHE A 163 -21.47 11.21 2.62
C PHE A 163 -22.53 12.30 2.44
N ILE A 164 -22.89 12.65 1.21
CA ILE A 164 -23.94 13.64 0.92
C ILE A 164 -25.28 13.17 1.48
N ARG A 165 -25.61 11.88 1.33
CA ARG A 165 -26.84 11.30 1.91
C ARG A 165 -26.83 11.40 3.43
N HIS A 166 -25.71 11.12 4.07
CA HIS A 166 -25.56 11.22 5.52
C HIS A 166 -25.68 12.68 6.00
N PHE A 167 -24.94 13.60 5.39
CA PHE A 167 -25.01 15.04 5.67
C PHE A 167 -26.45 15.57 5.53
N TYR A 168 -27.18 15.13 4.51
CA TYR A 168 -28.57 15.50 4.30
C TYR A 168 -29.50 15.04 5.43
N VAL A 169 -29.34 13.80 5.92
CA VAL A 169 -30.14 13.27 7.03
C VAL A 169 -29.94 14.07 8.31
N VAL A 170 -28.69 14.45 8.57
CA VAL A 170 -28.27 15.26 9.70
C VAL A 170 -28.81 16.70 9.60
N SER A 171 -28.65 17.31 8.42
CA SER A 171 -28.95 18.73 8.21
C SER A 171 -30.45 19.01 8.01
N VAL A 172 -31.23 18.03 7.53
CA VAL A 172 -32.66 18.19 7.24
C VAL A 172 -33.50 17.26 8.11
N ARG A 173 -34.02 17.79 9.22
CA ARG A 173 -34.77 17.00 10.22
C ARG A 173 -36.24 16.75 9.87
N ARG A 174 -36.87 17.60 9.05
CA ARG A 174 -38.31 17.49 8.68
C ARG A 174 -38.53 17.64 7.17
N GLY A 175 -39.54 16.93 6.66
CA GLY A 175 -39.91 16.96 5.25
C GLY A 175 -38.77 16.49 4.36
N ARG A 176 -38.18 15.33 4.69
CA ARG A 176 -37.17 14.70 3.83
C ARG A 176 -37.83 14.06 2.62
N LEU A 177 -37.16 14.13 1.48
CA LEU A 177 -37.49 13.35 0.29
C LEU A 177 -37.57 11.85 0.59
N LYS A 178 -38.55 11.17 -0.03
CA LYS A 178 -38.66 9.71 -0.03
C LYS A 178 -37.62 9.06 -0.95
N ASP A 179 -37.40 9.66 -2.11
CA ASP A 179 -36.33 9.29 -3.04
C ASP A 179 -35.11 10.18 -2.78
N ASN A 180 -34.02 9.55 -2.37
CA ASN A 180 -32.83 10.19 -1.84
C ASN A 180 -31.64 10.06 -2.81
N ASN A 181 -31.90 10.07 -4.12
CA ASN A 181 -30.83 10.18 -5.11
C ASN A 181 -30.10 11.53 -5.01
N TRP A 182 -28.83 11.56 -5.41
CA TRP A 182 -27.93 12.72 -5.31
C TRP A 182 -28.56 14.00 -5.86
N PHE A 183 -29.07 13.98 -7.10
CA PHE A 183 -29.65 15.16 -7.76
C PHE A 183 -30.72 15.81 -6.88
N ARG A 184 -31.67 15.01 -6.42
CA ARG A 184 -32.82 15.50 -5.65
C ARG A 184 -32.40 15.99 -4.26
N ILE A 185 -31.45 15.31 -3.61
CA ILE A 185 -30.90 15.75 -2.32
C ILE A 185 -30.27 17.13 -2.44
N VAL A 186 -29.38 17.34 -3.42
CA VAL A 186 -28.68 18.62 -3.60
C VAL A 186 -29.65 19.74 -3.95
N GLN A 187 -30.61 19.47 -4.85
CA GLN A 187 -31.64 20.45 -5.19
C GLN A 187 -32.48 20.85 -3.97
N HIS A 188 -32.91 19.87 -3.18
CA HIS A 188 -33.73 20.13 -2.00
C HIS A 188 -32.95 20.86 -0.88
N MET A 189 -31.66 20.56 -0.69
CA MET A 189 -30.81 21.34 0.22
C MET A 189 -30.61 22.77 -0.27
N SER A 190 -30.48 22.99 -1.57
CA SER A 190 -30.42 24.33 -2.19
C SER A 190 -31.72 25.11 -1.96
N ASP A 191 -32.88 24.49 -2.26
CA ASP A 191 -34.19 25.14 -2.13
C ASP A 191 -34.50 25.52 -0.67
N LYS A 192 -34.11 24.67 0.28
CA LYS A 192 -34.22 24.93 1.72
C LYS A 192 -33.12 25.85 2.27
N LYS A 193 -32.19 26.31 1.43
CA LYS A 193 -31.02 27.14 1.83
C LYS A 193 -30.21 26.50 2.96
N VAL A 194 -30.09 25.16 2.93
CA VAL A 194 -29.28 24.39 3.88
C VAL A 194 -27.80 24.52 3.55
N LEU A 195 -27.48 24.59 2.25
CA LEU A 195 -26.14 24.82 1.74
C LEU A 195 -26.15 26.09 0.87
N ASP A 196 -25.02 26.78 0.83
CA ASP A 196 -24.83 27.89 -0.08
C ASP A 196 -24.81 27.43 -1.55
N LYS A 197 -25.14 28.36 -2.45
CA LYS A 197 -25.20 28.09 -3.89
C LYS A 197 -23.87 27.60 -4.44
N SER A 198 -22.73 28.01 -3.88
CA SER A 198 -21.41 27.60 -4.34
C SER A 198 -21.16 26.11 -4.02
N VAL A 199 -21.42 25.64 -2.80
CA VAL A 199 -21.33 24.20 -2.47
C VAL A 199 -22.29 23.39 -3.35
N CYS A 200 -23.54 23.82 -3.50
CA CYS A 200 -24.51 23.12 -4.34
C CYS A 200 -24.03 23.02 -5.79
N ASN A 201 -23.53 24.11 -6.37
CA ASN A 201 -22.97 24.10 -7.73
C ASN A 201 -21.76 23.16 -7.84
N HIS A 202 -20.88 23.12 -6.84
CA HIS A 202 -19.74 22.22 -6.84
C HIS A 202 -20.19 20.75 -6.82
N LEU A 203 -21.17 20.41 -5.99
CA LEU A 203 -21.77 19.07 -5.94
C LEU A 203 -22.43 18.68 -7.27
N GLN A 204 -23.10 19.61 -7.96
CA GLN A 204 -23.66 19.32 -9.29
C GLN A 204 -22.56 19.15 -10.34
N HIS A 205 -21.51 19.97 -10.30
CA HIS A 205 -20.37 19.83 -11.20
C HIS A 205 -19.73 18.44 -11.07
N ILE A 206 -19.48 17.96 -9.85
CA ILE A 206 -18.94 16.61 -9.61
C ILE A 206 -19.91 15.55 -10.14
N ARG A 207 -21.21 15.71 -9.89
CA ARG A 207 -22.20 14.74 -10.34
C ARG A 207 -22.23 14.60 -11.86
N ASP A 208 -22.29 15.73 -12.56
CA ASP A 208 -22.51 15.76 -14.00
C ASP A 208 -21.26 15.34 -14.77
N ASN A 209 -20.07 15.71 -14.29
CA ASN A 209 -18.81 15.44 -15.00
C ASN A 209 -18.07 14.18 -14.53
N PHE A 210 -18.40 13.65 -13.34
CA PHE A 210 -17.71 12.48 -12.79
C PHE A 210 -18.68 11.38 -12.37
N ARG A 211 -19.64 11.64 -11.48
CA ARG A 211 -20.52 10.57 -10.97
C ARG A 211 -21.31 9.89 -12.08
N ASN A 212 -21.98 10.66 -12.93
CA ASN A 212 -22.80 10.12 -14.02
C ASN A 212 -21.92 9.43 -15.08
N PRO A 213 -20.80 10.03 -15.54
CA PRO A 213 -19.88 9.34 -16.43
C PRO A 213 -19.26 8.06 -15.86
N THR A 214 -18.82 8.05 -14.59
CA THR A 214 -18.24 6.85 -13.94
C THR A 214 -19.22 5.67 -13.91
N ALA A 215 -20.52 5.92 -13.87
CA ALA A 215 -21.52 4.85 -13.93
C ALA A 215 -21.66 4.23 -15.34
N HIS A 216 -21.11 4.85 -16.39
CA HIS A 216 -21.13 4.34 -17.76
C HIS A 216 -19.91 3.44 -18.01
N PRO A 217 -20.08 2.26 -18.64
CA PRO A 217 -18.98 1.32 -18.87
C PRO A 217 -17.86 1.87 -19.78
N ASP A 218 -18.16 2.90 -20.59
CA ASP A 218 -17.21 3.45 -21.56
C ASP A 218 -16.32 4.55 -20.98
N LYS A 219 -16.56 5.01 -19.74
CA LYS A 219 -15.71 6.02 -19.10
C LYS A 219 -14.53 5.35 -18.41
N PHE A 220 -13.35 5.65 -18.93
CA PHE A 220 -12.07 5.37 -18.29
C PHE A 220 -11.47 6.67 -17.77
N TYR A 221 -10.70 6.56 -16.69
CA TYR A 221 -9.94 7.66 -16.12
C TYR A 221 -8.45 7.38 -16.29
N ASP A 222 -7.68 8.41 -16.54
CA ASP A 222 -6.24 8.37 -16.32
C ASP A 222 -5.88 8.73 -14.86
N ILE A 223 -4.61 8.55 -14.51
CA ILE A 223 -4.13 8.78 -13.14
C ILE A 223 -4.17 10.25 -12.74
N GLU A 224 -4.12 11.16 -13.71
CA GLU A 224 -4.18 12.60 -13.45
C GLU A 224 -5.61 13.02 -13.15
N GLU A 225 -6.57 12.60 -13.98
CA GLU A 225 -8.00 12.82 -13.74
C GLU A 225 -8.45 12.25 -12.38
N ALA A 226 -7.95 11.07 -11.98
CA ALA A 226 -8.29 10.47 -10.70
C ALA A 226 -7.76 11.27 -9.50
N GLN A 227 -6.56 11.85 -9.61
CA GLN A 227 -6.00 12.72 -8.56
C GLN A 227 -6.75 14.05 -8.49
N ASP A 228 -7.13 14.63 -9.63
CA ASP A 228 -7.94 15.85 -9.66
C ASP A 228 -9.32 15.61 -9.04
N LEU A 229 -9.95 14.47 -9.37
CA LEU A 229 -11.21 14.06 -8.75
C LEU A 229 -11.07 13.87 -7.24
N PHE A 230 -9.97 13.25 -6.78
CA PHE A 230 -9.67 13.11 -5.36
C PHE A 230 -9.65 14.49 -4.68
N SER A 231 -8.91 15.45 -5.22
CA SER A 231 -8.84 16.81 -4.70
C SER A 231 -10.20 17.52 -4.66
N LEU A 232 -11.03 17.37 -5.71
CA LEU A 232 -12.39 17.94 -5.75
C LEU A 232 -13.28 17.36 -4.65
N THR A 233 -13.25 16.04 -4.47
CA THR A 233 -14.06 15.38 -3.44
C THR A 233 -13.61 15.70 -2.02
N VAL A 234 -12.31 15.87 -1.79
CA VAL A 234 -11.76 16.34 -0.50
C VAL A 234 -12.18 17.76 -0.19
N GLU A 235 -12.14 18.68 -1.17
CA GLU A 235 -12.59 20.07 -0.97
C GLU A 235 -14.05 20.11 -0.51
N VAL A 236 -14.91 19.34 -1.17
CA VAL A 236 -16.33 19.27 -0.81
C VAL A 236 -16.49 18.67 0.58
N ALA A 237 -15.74 17.62 0.91
CA ALA A 237 -15.78 17.01 2.22
C ALA A 237 -15.41 17.99 3.34
N ASN A 238 -14.33 18.76 3.13
CA ASN A 238 -13.89 19.80 4.05
C ASN A 238 -14.97 20.87 4.26
N ARG A 239 -15.64 21.30 3.18
CA ARG A 239 -16.70 22.32 3.26
C ARG A 239 -17.95 21.83 3.95
N LEU A 240 -18.37 20.59 3.69
CA LEU A 240 -19.55 20.01 4.33
C LEU A 240 -19.32 19.79 5.83
N VAL A 241 -18.14 19.29 6.24
CA VAL A 241 -17.82 19.11 7.66
C VAL A 241 -17.66 20.46 8.37
N GLY A 242 -17.06 21.45 7.70
CA GLY A 242 -16.95 22.82 8.24
C GLY A 242 -18.28 23.58 8.29
N HIS A 243 -19.37 23.02 7.77
CA HIS A 243 -20.67 23.66 7.74
C HIS A 243 -21.37 23.61 9.11
N GLU A 244 -22.03 24.69 9.51
CA GLU A 244 -22.72 24.80 10.82
C GLU A 244 -23.73 23.67 11.12
N LYS A 245 -24.35 23.12 10.07
CA LYS A 245 -25.31 22.01 10.21
C LYS A 245 -24.65 20.67 10.55
N TRP A 246 -23.37 20.53 10.24
CA TRP A 246 -22.56 19.38 10.63
C TRP A 246 -22.10 19.48 12.08
N SER A 247 -21.64 20.66 12.52
CA SER A 247 -21.16 20.86 13.89
C SER A 247 -22.24 20.68 14.97
N ASN A 248 -23.52 20.73 14.58
CA ASN A 248 -24.69 20.56 15.46
C ASN A 248 -25.34 19.16 15.34
N ALA A 249 -24.64 18.22 14.71
CA ALA A 249 -25.05 16.83 14.49
C ALA A 249 -24.69 15.94 15.68
#